data_AF-A0A821LNU3-F1
#
_entry.id   AF-A0A821LNU3-F1
#
_cell.length_a   1.000
_cell.length_b   1.000
_cell.length_c   1.000
_cell.angle_alpha   90.00
_cell.angle_beta   90.00
_cell.angle_gamma   90.00
#
_symmetry.space_group_name_H-M   'P 1'
#
loop_
_entity.id
_entity.type
_entity.pdbx_description
1 polymer ?
#
loop_
_entity_poly.entity_id
_entity_poly.type
_entity_poly.pdbx_seq_one_letter_code
_entity_poly.pdbx_strand_id
1 'polypeptide(L)'
;AWLYLGITQSENEQDGPAICALKKCVELDPKNLQAYITLASCYANEMLTNEALDSLRKWLANNDKYSHLLSNRRSQVTTTNEPRLIDELAFEELQELFLQAISLSNNPNDIDSDLQ
;
A
#
# COMPACT_ATOMS: atom_id res chain seq x y z
N ALA A 1 -10.46 4.44 16.10
CA ALA A 1 -9.61 5.13 17.09
C ALA A 1 -8.13 5.10 16.66
N TRP A 2 -7.53 3.92 16.47
CA TRP A 2 -6.12 3.80 16.06
C TRP A 2 -5.80 4.39 14.68
N LEU A 3 -6.71 4.24 13.70
CA LEU A 3 -6.56 4.87 12.37
C LEU A 3 -6.39 6.39 12.47
N TYR A 4 -7.37 7.08 13.07
CA TYR A 4 -7.32 8.54 13.24
C TYR A 4 -6.10 9.00 14.02
N LEU A 5 -5.70 8.27 15.08
CA LEU A 5 -4.48 8.59 15.82
C LEU A 5 -3.24 8.53 14.92
N GLY A 6 -3.13 7.47 14.12
CA GLY A 6 -2.03 7.29 13.18
C GLY A 6 -1.98 8.36 12.10
N ILE A 7 -3.13 8.68 11.50
CA ILE A 7 -3.23 9.76 10.50
C ILE A 7 -2.80 11.09 11.10
N THR A 8 -3.37 11.49 12.23
CA THR A 8 -3.02 12.76 12.88
C THR A 8 -1.55 12.82 13.30
N GLN A 9 -0.94 11.70 13.67
CA GLN A 9 0.50 11.66 13.96
C GLN A 9 1.34 11.83 12.69
N SER A 10 0.96 11.17 11.59
CA SER A 10 1.64 11.33 10.29
C SER A 10 1.52 12.76 9.76
N GLU A 11 0.34 13.39 9.87
CA GLU A 11 0.13 14.80 9.51
C GLU A 11 0.99 15.77 10.32
N ASN A 12 1.41 15.38 11.53
CA ASN A 12 2.33 16.13 12.38
C ASN A 12 3.80 15.74 12.17
N GLU A 13 4.13 15.05 11.07
CA GLU A 13 5.48 14.56 10.73
C GLU A 13 6.06 13.61 11.80
N GLN A 14 5.20 12.96 12.58
CA GLN A 14 5.57 11.96 13.58
C GLN A 14 5.39 10.55 13.03
N ASP A 15 6.16 10.20 12.00
CA ASP A 15 6.01 8.93 11.28
C ASP A 15 6.28 7.71 12.18
N GLY A 16 7.24 7.77 13.12
CA GLY A 16 7.49 6.67 14.06
C GLY A 16 6.27 6.31 14.94
N PRO A 17 5.70 7.25 15.70
CA PRO A 17 4.45 7.05 16.43
C PRO A 17 3.27 6.63 15.53
N ALA A 18 3.14 7.28 14.35
CA ALA A 18 2.09 6.96 13.39
C ALA A 18 2.15 5.49 12.96
N ILE A 19 3.33 5.00 12.60
CA ILE A 19 3.57 3.58 12.25
C ILE A 19 3.11 2.67 13.39
N CYS A 20 3.44 2.99 14.65
CA CYS A 20 3.02 2.19 15.80
C CYS A 20 1.48 2.11 15.92
N ALA A 21 0.80 3.25 15.79
CA ALA A 21 -0.66 3.33 15.87
C ALA A 21 -1.35 2.61 14.71
N LEU A 22 -0.84 2.79 13.49
CA LEU A 22 -1.40 2.17 12.29
C LEU A 22 -1.15 0.65 12.25
N LYS A 23 -0.01 0.17 12.74
CA LYS A 23 0.24 -1.27 12.93
C LYS A 23 -0.80 -1.89 13.86
N LYS A 24 -1.15 -1.21 14.96
CA LYS A 24 -2.25 -1.64 15.83
C LYS A 24 -3.60 -1.60 15.13
N CYS A 25 -3.81 -0.65 14.23
CA CYS A 25 -5.02 -0.59 13.42
C CYS A 25 -5.16 -1.82 12.52
N VAL A 26 -4.12 -2.18 11.74
CA VAL A 26 -4.18 -3.34 10.82
C VAL A 26 -4.15 -4.68 11.55
N GLU A 27 -3.60 -4.75 12.77
CA GLU A 27 -3.73 -5.95 13.63
C GLU A 27 -5.17 -6.20 14.06
N LEU A 28 -5.94 -5.13 14.33
CA LEU A 28 -7.34 -5.21 14.75
C LEU A 28 -8.30 -5.34 13.57
N ASP A 29 -7.99 -4.67 12.47
CA ASP A 29 -8.76 -4.68 11.23
C ASP A 29 -7.82 -4.84 10.03
N PRO A 30 -7.51 -6.09 9.63
CA PRO A 30 -6.64 -6.39 8.50
C PRO A 30 -7.23 -6.01 7.13
N LYS A 31 -8.48 -5.53 7.08
CA LYS A 31 -9.13 -5.07 5.85
C LYS A 31 -9.14 -3.54 5.73
N ASN A 32 -8.54 -2.85 6.70
CA ASN A 32 -8.52 -1.39 6.72
C ASN A 32 -7.56 -0.85 5.65
N LEU A 33 -8.11 -0.54 4.47
CA LEU A 33 -7.36 -0.03 3.32
C LEU A 33 -6.65 1.29 3.65
N GLN A 34 -7.35 2.21 4.29
CA GLN A 34 -6.79 3.48 4.73
C GLN A 34 -5.54 3.30 5.60
N ALA A 35 -5.58 2.38 6.58
CA ALA A 35 -4.43 2.13 7.44
C ALA A 35 -3.19 1.64 6.67
N TYR A 36 -3.35 0.84 5.62
CA TYR A 36 -2.23 0.36 4.81
C TYR A 36 -1.62 1.45 3.93
N ILE A 37 -2.43 2.34 3.34
CA ILE A 37 -1.92 3.47 2.56
C ILE A 37 -1.18 4.46 3.47
N THR A 38 -1.75 4.79 4.64
CA THR A 38 -1.06 5.67 5.58
C THR A 38 0.25 5.04 6.06
N LEU A 39 0.28 3.72 6.33
CA LEU A 39 1.53 3.01 6.66
C LEU A 39 2.56 3.09 5.54
N ALA A 40 2.14 2.86 4.30
CA ALA A 40 3.03 2.94 3.15
C ALA A 40 3.63 4.35 3.02
N SER A 41 2.83 5.40 3.23
CA SER A 41 3.33 6.79 3.20
C SER A 41 4.32 7.05 4.33
N CYS A 42 4.00 6.64 5.57
CA CYS A 42 4.94 6.80 6.70
C CYS A 42 6.26 6.06 6.45
N TYR A 43 6.19 4.84 5.92
CA TYR A 43 7.40 4.07 5.57
C TYR A 43 8.19 4.73 4.44
N ALA A 44 7.52 5.31 3.44
CA ALA A 44 8.18 6.04 2.37
C ALA A 44 8.92 7.29 2.90
N ASN A 45 8.31 8.04 3.83
CA ASN A 45 8.93 9.19 4.48
C ASN A 45 10.18 8.81 5.28
N GLU A 46 10.13 7.67 5.96
CA GLU A 46 11.25 7.11 6.74
C GLU A 46 12.30 6.40 5.86
N MET A 47 12.16 6.44 4.53
CA MET A 47 13.02 5.73 3.55
C MET A 47 13.04 4.20 3.75
N LEU A 48 12.00 3.65 4.37
CA LEU A 48 11.78 2.22 4.59
C LEU A 48 11.04 1.60 3.39
N THR A 49 11.73 1.54 2.25
CA THR A 49 11.13 1.15 0.96
C THR A 49 10.51 -0.25 1.00
N ASN A 50 11.15 -1.22 1.63
CA ASN A 50 10.66 -2.61 1.67
C ASN A 50 9.33 -2.71 2.42
N GLU A 51 9.22 -2.03 3.56
CA GLU A 51 8.01 -1.98 4.39
C GLU A 51 6.88 -1.20 3.71
N ALA A 52 7.22 -0.13 2.99
CA ALA A 52 6.26 0.62 2.18
C ALA A 52 5.64 -0.27 1.09
N LEU A 53 6.49 -1.04 0.38
CA LEU A 53 6.04 -1.98 -0.64
C LEU A 53 5.17 -3.10 -0.07
N ASP A 54 5.58 -3.71 1.04
CA ASP A 54 4.78 -4.75 1.67
C ASP A 54 3.40 -4.22 2.10
N SER A 55 3.33 -2.98 2.58
CA SER A 55 2.09 -2.30 2.94
C SER A 55 1.19 -2.05 1.73
N LEU A 56 1.74 -1.52 0.63
CA LEU A 56 1.00 -1.31 -0.63
C LEU A 56 0.52 -2.63 -1.26
N ARG A 57 1.32 -3.68 -1.17
CA ARG A 57 0.95 -5.00 -1.66
C ARG A 57 -0.23 -5.57 -0.86
N LYS A 58 -0.22 -5.42 0.46
CA LYS A 58 -1.34 -5.78 1.33
C LYS A 58 -2.58 -4.93 1.06
N TRP A 59 -2.40 -3.64 0.76
CA TRP A 59 -3.49 -2.77 0.35
C TRP A 59 -4.17 -3.30 -0.92
N LEU A 60 -3.41 -3.56 -1.99
CA LEU A 60 -3.94 -4.11 -3.25
C LEU A 60 -4.59 -5.49 -3.06
N ALA A 61 -4.02 -6.33 -2.19
CA ALA A 61 -4.55 -7.67 -1.93
C ALA A 61 -5.89 -7.65 -1.19
N ASN A 62 -6.09 -6.67 -0.32
CA ASN A 62 -7.34 -6.49 0.43
C ASN A 62 -8.36 -5.62 -0.30
N ASN A 63 -7.96 -4.89 -1.34
CA ASN A 63 -8.88 -4.06 -2.12
C ASN A 63 -9.57 -4.91 -3.19
N ASP A 64 -10.86 -5.19 -3.00
CA ASP A 64 -11.66 -6.00 -3.93
C ASP A 64 -11.64 -5.44 -5.36
N LYS A 65 -11.58 -4.11 -5.53
CA LYS A 65 -11.52 -3.46 -6.86
C LYS A 65 -10.22 -3.77 -7.60
N TYR A 66 -9.08 -3.82 -6.90
CA TYR A 66 -7.75 -3.92 -7.51
C TYR A 66 -7.07 -5.28 -7.32
N SER A 67 -7.68 -6.20 -6.54
CA SER A 67 -7.20 -7.57 -6.32
C SER A 67 -6.91 -8.34 -7.63
N HIS A 68 -7.64 -8.04 -8.70
CA HIS A 68 -7.44 -8.61 -10.03
C HIS A 68 -6.12 -8.18 -10.67
N LEU A 69 -5.59 -6.99 -10.36
CA LEU A 69 -4.31 -6.49 -10.87
C LEU A 69 -3.14 -7.37 -10.38
N LEU A 70 -3.18 -7.80 -9.11
CA LEU A 70 -2.21 -8.73 -8.54
C LEU A 70 -2.29 -10.13 -9.17
N SER A 71 -3.51 -10.59 -9.47
CA SER A 71 -3.76 -11.90 -10.06
C SER A 71 -3.24 -11.97 -11.50
N ASN A 72 -3.46 -10.94 -12.29
CA ASN A 72 -2.99 -10.88 -13.68
C ASN A 72 -1.45 -10.89 -13.79
N ARG A 73 -0.73 -10.31 -12.82
CA ARG A 73 0.73 -10.22 -12.82
C ARG A 73 1.42 -11.48 -12.31
N ARG A 74 0.86 -12.20 -11.32
CA ARG A 74 1.37 -13.52 -10.90
C ARG A 74 1.47 -14.53 -12.05
N SER A 75 0.61 -14.40 -13.06
CA SER A 75 0.63 -15.20 -14.29
C SER A 75 1.83 -14.92 -15.20
N GLN A 76 2.48 -13.75 -15.08
CA GLN A 76 3.59 -13.32 -15.95
C GLN A 76 4.97 -13.62 -15.35
N VAL A 77 5.09 -13.72 -14.01
CA VAL A 77 6.38 -13.84 -13.29
C VAL A 77 6.71 -15.31 -12.94
N THR A 78 6.46 -16.27 -13.83
CA THR A 78 6.75 -17.70 -13.57
C THR A 78 8.13 -18.17 -14.04
N THR A 79 9.03 -17.28 -14.49
CA THR A 79 10.26 -17.69 -15.20
C THR A 79 11.60 -17.32 -14.56
N THR A 80 11.68 -16.58 -13.45
CA THR A 80 12.98 -16.17 -12.88
C THR A 80 13.10 -16.49 -11.40
N ASN A 81 13.86 -17.56 -11.10
CA ASN A 81 14.02 -18.17 -9.78
C ASN A 81 15.06 -17.45 -8.89
N GLU A 82 15.28 -16.14 -9.08
CA GLU A 82 16.34 -15.37 -8.42
C GLU A 82 15.74 -14.37 -7.39
N PRO A 83 15.79 -14.67 -6.08
CA PRO A 83 15.04 -13.95 -5.05
C PRO A 83 15.44 -12.48 -4.85
N ARG A 84 16.65 -12.06 -5.27
CA ARG A 84 17.12 -10.68 -5.08
C ARG A 84 16.71 -9.71 -6.18
N LEU A 85 16.54 -10.17 -7.43
CA LEU A 85 16.03 -9.30 -8.50
C LEU A 85 14.52 -9.05 -8.36
N ILE A 86 13.81 -9.94 -7.68
CA ILE A 86 12.37 -9.84 -7.47
C ILE A 86 12.02 -8.62 -6.63
N ASP A 87 12.81 -8.24 -5.62
CA ASP A 87 12.49 -7.09 -4.76
C ASP A 87 12.62 -5.73 -5.50
N GLU A 88 13.62 -5.56 -6.35
CA GLU A 88 13.85 -4.31 -7.08
C GLU A 88 12.88 -4.15 -8.26
N LEU A 89 12.58 -5.24 -8.98
CA LEU A 89 11.51 -5.28 -9.99
C LEU A 89 10.12 -5.14 -9.34
N ALA A 90 9.90 -5.68 -8.14
CA ALA A 90 8.64 -5.55 -7.43
C ALA A 90 8.35 -4.10 -7.03
N PHE A 91 9.37 -3.25 -6.80
CA PHE A 91 9.16 -1.83 -6.52
C PHE A 91 8.50 -1.12 -7.70
N GLU A 92 9.16 -1.16 -8.87
CA GLU A 92 8.66 -0.50 -10.08
C GLU A 92 7.30 -1.07 -10.48
N GLU A 93 7.13 -2.39 -10.39
CA GLU A 93 5.86 -3.05 -10.70
C GLU A 93 4.73 -2.63 -9.76
N LEU A 94 4.99 -2.58 -8.45
CA LEU A 94 3.96 -2.20 -7.48
C LEU A 94 3.60 -0.72 -7.60
N GLN A 95 4.58 0.12 -7.91
CA GLN A 95 4.37 1.53 -8.22
C GLN A 95 3.50 1.69 -9.47
N GLU A 96 3.77 0.94 -10.55
CA GLU A 96 2.91 0.94 -11.75
C GLU A 96 1.48 0.50 -11.42
N LEU A 97 1.32 -0.56 -10.64
CA LEU A 97 -0.01 -1.07 -10.26
C LEU A 97 -0.76 -0.06 -9.41
N PHE A 98 -0.07 0.64 -8.50
CA PHE A 98 -0.67 1.69 -7.70
C PHE A 98 -1.06 2.90 -8.55
N LEU A 99 -0.20 3.33 -9.49
CA LEU A 99 -0.52 4.38 -10.44
C LEU A 99 -1.68 4.00 -11.37
N GLN A 100 -1.78 2.74 -11.77
CA GLN A 100 -2.94 2.23 -12.51
C GLN A 100 -4.20 2.27 -11.65
N ALA A 101 -4.12 1.89 -10.37
CA ALA A 101 -5.25 1.99 -9.45
C ALA A 101 -5.74 3.45 -9.32
N ILE A 102 -4.81 4.41 -9.19
CA ILE A 102 -5.11 5.84 -9.19
C ILE A 102 -5.71 6.28 -10.52
N SER A 103 -5.15 5.84 -11.65
CA SER A 103 -5.69 6.18 -12.97
C SER A 103 -7.11 5.64 -13.18
N LEU A 104 -7.45 4.50 -12.58
CA LEU A 104 -8.78 3.92 -12.62
C LEU A 104 -9.76 4.66 -11.70
N SER A 105 -9.29 5.16 -10.55
CA SER A 105 -10.10 5.96 -9.62
C SER A 105 -10.29 7.41 -10.07
N ASN A 106 -9.43 7.93 -10.96
CA ASN A 106 -9.57 9.28 -11.51
C ASN A 106 -10.72 9.42 -12.54
N ASN A 107 -11.56 8.39 -12.67
CA ASN A 107 -12.80 8.48 -13.44
C ASN A 107 -13.78 9.41 -12.69
N PRO A 108 -14.36 10.45 -13.33
CA PRO A 108 -15.19 11.44 -12.67
C PRO A 108 -16.45 10.89 -11.97
N ASN A 109 -16.80 9.62 -12.20
CA ASN A 109 -17.95 8.93 -11.61
C ASN A 109 -17.60 7.97 -10.47
N ASP A 110 -16.32 7.70 -10.18
CA ASP A 110 -15.88 6.75 -9.13
C ASP A 110 -14.55 7.20 -8.52
N ILE A 111 -14.56 8.41 -7.92
CA ILE A 111 -13.43 8.94 -7.15
C ILE A 111 -13.26 8.07 -5.91
N ASP A 112 -12.22 7.23 -5.92
CA ASP A 112 -11.89 6.39 -4.77
C ASP A 112 -11.27 7.26 -3.67
N SER A 113 -12.03 7.49 -2.59
CA SER A 113 -11.59 8.25 -1.42
C SER A 113 -10.37 7.64 -0.73
N ASP A 114 -10.05 6.38 -1.01
CA ASP A 114 -8.87 5.71 -0.49
C ASP A 114 -7.58 6.09 -1.21
N LEU A 115 -7.66 6.78 -2.36
CA LEU A 115 -6.52 7.14 -3.21
C LEU A 115 -6.33 8.67 -3.41
N GLN A 116 -7.05 9.50 -2.64
CA GLN A 116 -6.90 10.96 -2.67
C GLN A 116 -5.71 11.46 -1.86
#